data_AF-A0A2H3CR86-F1
#
_entry.id   AF-A0A2H3CR86-F1
#
_cell.length_a   1.000
_cell.length_b   1.000
_cell.length_c   1.000
_cell.angle_alpha   90.00
_cell.angle_beta   90.00
_cell.angle_gamma   90.00
#
_symmetry.space_group_name_H-M   'P 1'
#
loop_
_entity.id
_entity.type
_entity.pdbx_description
1 polymer ?
#
loop_
_entity_poly.entity_id
_entity_poly.type
_entity_poly.pdbx_seq_one_letter_code
_entity_poly.pdbx_strand_id
1 'polypeptide(L)'
;MTYHGLFTLATTVQPVTLVTLYRNLHLSVLYKHEQALYSLVTDYVFLKEPSVVWERLEDVNGGSSMFVDSDFVRASPAGGDFAGQTAEEVVTAGSYGPSDLALTQQLQAEEHNRARYEWELYERDLGMHQAEMMAKKDKRKGKKDCVIM
;
A
#
# COMPACT_ATOMS: atom_id res chain seq x y z
N MET A 1 -2.19 10.84 16.81
CA MET A 1 -3.18 11.80 17.35
C MET A 1 -4.30 11.01 18.03
N THR A 2 -5.06 11.58 18.96
CA THR A 2 -6.19 10.91 19.63
C THR A 2 -7.46 11.75 19.50
N TYR A 3 -8.64 11.15 19.65
CA TYR A 3 -9.92 11.88 19.58
C TYR A 3 -10.01 12.98 20.64
N HIS A 4 -9.51 12.70 21.85
CA HIS A 4 -9.41 13.72 22.90
C HIS A 4 -8.53 14.90 22.45
N GLY A 5 -7.37 14.64 21.85
CA GLY A 5 -6.48 15.68 21.35
C GLY A 5 -7.12 16.51 20.24
N LEU A 6 -7.86 15.87 19.34
CA LEU A 6 -8.59 16.55 18.27
C LEU A 6 -9.67 17.48 18.81
N PHE A 7 -10.49 17.00 19.76
CA PHE A 7 -11.53 17.83 20.39
C PHE A 7 -10.92 18.98 21.20
N THR A 8 -9.82 18.71 21.90
CA THR A 8 -9.07 19.75 22.63
C THR A 8 -8.53 20.81 21.66
N LEU A 9 -7.97 20.42 20.52
CA LEU A 9 -7.53 21.36 19.48
C LEU A 9 -8.71 22.19 18.96
N ALA A 10 -9.86 21.56 18.70
CA ALA A 10 -11.04 22.26 18.20
C ALA A 10 -11.58 23.31 19.20
N THR A 11 -11.46 23.07 20.50
CA THR A 11 -11.90 24.03 21.53
C THR A 11 -10.84 25.10 21.86
N THR A 12 -9.56 24.75 21.84
CA THR A 12 -8.46 25.64 22.25
C THR A 12 -8.02 26.60 21.16
N VAL A 13 -8.04 26.18 19.89
CA VAL A 13 -7.63 27.03 18.76
C VAL A 13 -8.67 28.13 18.54
N GLN A 14 -8.22 29.37 18.38
CA GLN A 14 -9.10 30.50 18.09
C GLN A 14 -9.55 30.46 16.62
N PRO A 15 -10.81 30.82 16.32
CA PRO A 15 -11.26 30.93 14.94
C PRO A 15 -10.42 31.97 14.18
N VAL A 16 -10.23 31.76 12.88
CA VAL A 16 -9.49 32.65 11.97
C VAL A 16 -8.01 32.80 12.36
N THR A 17 -7.42 31.77 12.98
CA THR A 17 -5.99 31.73 13.28
C THR A 17 -5.29 30.62 12.50
N LEU A 18 -4.06 30.93 12.06
CA LEU A 18 -3.14 29.97 11.44
C LEU A 18 -2.19 29.45 12.52
N VAL A 19 -2.18 28.15 12.72
CA VAL A 19 -1.36 27.47 13.73
C VAL A 19 -0.61 26.33 13.06
N THR A 20 0.59 26.00 13.52
CA THR A 20 1.32 24.82 13.04
C THR A 20 0.92 23.59 13.84
N LEU A 21 0.51 22.52 13.17
CA LEU A 21 0.22 21.22 13.76
C LEU A 21 1.36 20.25 13.46
N TYR A 22 1.91 19.64 14.50
CA TYR A 22 2.85 18.53 14.35
C TYR A 22 2.14 17.20 14.60
N ARG A 23 2.07 16.35 13.57
CA ARG A 23 1.39 15.05 13.61
C ARG A 23 2.15 14.03 12.77
N ASN A 24 2.36 12.83 13.30
CA ASN A 24 2.99 11.71 12.57
C ASN A 24 4.35 12.09 11.92
N LEU A 25 5.15 12.89 12.63
CA LEU A 25 6.43 13.44 12.13
C LEU A 25 6.30 14.43 10.96
N HIS A 26 5.09 14.88 10.64
CA HIS A 26 4.81 15.90 9.63
C HIS A 26 4.40 17.22 10.31
N LEU A 27 4.86 18.33 9.74
CA LEU A 27 4.44 19.68 10.13
C LEU A 27 3.44 20.19 9.11
N SER A 28 2.20 20.42 9.54
CA SER A 28 1.12 20.93 8.69
C SER A 28 0.65 22.29 9.18
N VAL A 29 0.12 23.10 8.28
CA VAL A 29 -0.57 24.35 8.64
C VAL A 29 -2.02 24.02 8.96
N LEU A 30 -2.47 24.42 10.15
CA LEU A 30 -3.84 24.27 10.62
C LEU A 30 -4.53 25.63 10.61
N TYR A 31 -5.74 25.67 10.08
CA TYR A 31 -6.61 26.82 10.07
C TYR A 31 -7.97 26.45 10.67
N LYS A 32 -8.52 27.33 11.50
CA LYS A 32 -9.86 27.14 12.05
C LYS A 32 -10.85 28.09 11.38
N HIS A 33 -11.79 27.53 10.64
CA HIS A 33 -12.90 28.27 10.05
C HIS A 33 -14.21 27.80 10.69
N GLU A 34 -14.99 28.74 11.23
CA GLU A 34 -16.21 28.46 12.00
C GLU A 34 -15.95 27.48 13.16
N GLN A 35 -16.44 26.24 13.03
CA GLN A 35 -16.32 25.15 14.01
C GLN A 35 -15.44 23.99 13.51
N ALA A 36 -14.94 24.07 12.28
CA ALA A 36 -14.13 23.02 11.67
C ALA A 36 -12.65 23.40 11.61
N LEU A 37 -11.81 22.37 11.72
CA LEU A 37 -10.37 22.46 11.56
C LEU A 37 -10.01 22.04 10.13
N TYR A 38 -9.09 22.77 9.53
CA TYR A 38 -8.61 22.56 8.17
C TYR A 38 -7.09 22.48 8.19
N SER A 39 -6.52 21.45 7.59
CA SER A 39 -5.09 21.32 7.35
C SER A 39 -4.79 21.75 5.91
N LEU A 40 -3.73 22.53 5.69
CA LEU A 40 -3.31 22.87 4.33
C LEU A 40 -2.76 21.62 3.64
N VAL A 41 -3.27 21.34 2.44
CA VAL A 41 -2.77 20.25 1.60
C VAL A 41 -1.53 20.74 0.88
N THR A 42 -0.42 20.01 1.04
CA THR A 42 0.88 20.36 0.43
C THR A 42 1.47 19.20 -0.36
N ASP A 43 0.74 18.09 -0.46
CA ASP A 43 1.20 16.90 -1.16
C ASP A 43 1.24 17.12 -2.66
N TYR A 44 2.31 16.67 -3.30
CA TYR A 44 2.54 16.80 -4.73
C TYR A 44 1.45 16.16 -5.60
N VAL A 45 0.73 15.18 -5.06
CA VAL A 45 -0.35 14.47 -5.76
C VAL A 45 -1.48 15.42 -6.20
N PHE A 46 -1.67 16.53 -5.48
CA PHE A 46 -2.70 17.52 -5.78
C PHE A 46 -2.18 18.67 -6.65
N LEU A 47 -0.96 18.58 -7.19
CA LEU A 47 -0.35 19.64 -8.00
C LEU A 47 -1.22 20.05 -9.19
N LYS A 48 -1.96 19.11 -9.77
CA LYS A 48 -2.82 19.33 -10.95
C LYS A 48 -4.26 19.67 -10.60
N GLU A 49 -4.64 19.59 -9.33
CA GLU A 49 -6.01 19.77 -8.88
C GLU A 49 -6.12 21.07 -8.06
N PRO A 50 -6.29 22.24 -8.71
CA PRO A 50 -6.31 23.53 -8.00
C PRO A 50 -7.52 23.67 -7.07
N SER A 51 -8.53 22.80 -7.22
CA SER A 51 -9.73 22.78 -6.37
C SER A 51 -9.47 22.21 -4.97
N VAL A 52 -8.33 21.55 -4.74
CA VAL A 52 -7.96 20.94 -3.46
C VAL A 52 -6.89 21.78 -2.78
N VAL A 53 -7.32 22.59 -1.81
CA VAL A 53 -6.41 23.48 -1.05
C VAL A 53 -6.34 23.05 0.41
N TRP A 54 -7.48 22.76 1.01
CA TRP A 54 -7.60 22.44 2.44
C TRP A 54 -8.20 21.05 2.64
N GLU A 55 -7.70 20.34 3.64
CA GLU A 55 -8.18 19.05 4.12
C GLU A 55 -8.92 19.27 5.44
N ARG A 56 -10.19 18.86 5.53
CA ARG A 56 -10.95 18.98 6.77
C ARG A 56 -10.52 17.91 7.77
N LEU A 57 -10.09 18.35 8.95
CA LEU A 57 -9.64 17.47 10.03
C LEU A 57 -10.82 17.10 10.96
N GLU A 58 -11.62 16.12 10.55
CA GLU A 58 -12.71 15.57 11.39
C GLU A 58 -12.32 14.30 12.15
N ASP A 59 -11.39 13.52 11.60
CA ASP A 59 -11.03 12.22 12.12
C ASP A 59 -9.52 12.07 12.34
N VAL A 60 -9.18 11.22 13.31
CA VAL A 60 -7.81 10.92 13.70
C VAL A 60 -7.10 10.08 12.63
N ASN A 61 -7.85 9.22 11.95
CA ASN A 61 -7.32 8.28 10.98
C ASN A 61 -7.39 8.81 9.54
N GLY A 62 -8.03 9.95 9.31
CA GLY A 62 -8.17 10.55 7.97
C GLY A 62 -9.15 9.80 7.06
N GLY A 63 -9.89 8.82 7.57
CA GLY A 63 -10.79 7.99 6.75
C GLY A 63 -12.06 8.72 6.27
N SER A 64 -12.43 9.82 6.93
CA SER A 64 -13.58 10.66 6.58
C SER A 64 -13.19 12.09 6.20
N SER A 65 -11.91 12.33 5.92
CA SER A 65 -11.49 13.68 5.57
C SER A 65 -12.04 14.10 4.21
N MET A 66 -12.48 15.35 4.14
CA MET A 66 -13.00 15.97 2.92
C MET A 66 -12.08 17.09 2.49
N PHE A 67 -11.81 17.14 1.19
CA PHE A 67 -11.07 18.23 0.58
C PHE A 67 -11.98 19.40 0.21
N VAL A 68 -11.47 20.61 0.41
CA VAL A 68 -12.16 21.87 0.09
C VAL A 68 -11.19 22.84 -0.60
N ASP A 69 -11.76 23.76 -1.38
CA ASP A 69 -11.05 24.83 -2.06
C ASP A 69 -10.73 26.00 -1.09
N SER A 70 -10.06 27.05 -1.58
CA SER A 70 -9.74 28.30 -0.88
C SER A 70 -10.97 28.95 -0.22
N ASP A 71 -12.15 28.83 -0.84
CA ASP A 71 -13.41 29.39 -0.33
C ASP A 71 -14.17 28.42 0.61
N PHE A 72 -13.50 27.35 1.07
CA PHE A 72 -14.08 26.29 1.91
C PHE A 72 -15.27 25.55 1.29
N VAL A 73 -15.42 25.65 -0.04
CA VAL A 73 -16.39 24.88 -0.82
C VAL A 73 -15.81 23.50 -1.11
N ARG A 74 -16.65 22.46 -1.01
CA ARG A 74 -16.22 21.08 -1.26
C ARG A 74 -15.60 20.92 -2.64
N ALA A 75 -14.37 20.42 -2.67
CA ALA A 75 -13.66 20.14 -3.91
C ALA A 75 -14.41 19.04 -4.68
N SER A 76 -14.57 19.23 -5.99
CA SER A 76 -15.12 18.24 -6.91
C SER A 76 -14.06 17.93 -7.95
N PRO A 77 -13.20 16.91 -7.73
CA PRO A 77 -12.13 16.57 -8.65
C PRO A 77 -12.71 16.23 -10.03
N ALA A 78 -12.18 16.86 -11.08
CA ALA A 78 -12.68 16.68 -12.44
C ALA A 78 -12.44 15.27 -13.01
N GLY A 79 -11.56 14.47 -12.39
CA GLY A 79 -11.11 13.16 -12.89
C GLY A 79 -11.70 11.94 -12.18
N GLY A 80 -12.46 12.09 -11.09
CA GLY A 80 -12.93 10.96 -10.28
C GLY A 80 -11.83 10.24 -9.47
N ASP A 81 -10.55 10.54 -9.73
CA ASP A 81 -9.43 10.25 -8.85
C ASP A 81 -8.98 11.51 -8.08
N PHE A 82 -8.41 11.29 -6.90
CA PHE A 82 -7.94 12.38 -6.03
C PHE A 82 -6.68 13.07 -6.57
N ALA A 83 -6.11 12.61 -7.68
CA ALA A 83 -4.83 13.09 -8.22
C ALA A 83 -4.98 14.11 -9.36
N GLY A 84 -6.21 14.44 -9.76
CA GLY A 84 -6.46 15.30 -10.91
C GLY A 84 -5.89 14.69 -12.20
N GLN A 85 -5.66 13.37 -12.23
CA GLN A 85 -5.29 12.70 -13.46
C GLN A 85 -6.58 12.51 -14.23
N THR A 86 -6.68 13.14 -15.39
CA THR A 86 -7.74 12.77 -16.32
C THR A 86 -7.51 11.32 -16.72
N ALA A 87 -8.58 10.56 -16.93
CA ALA A 87 -8.48 9.18 -17.42
C ALA A 87 -7.57 9.07 -18.66
N GLU A 88 -7.51 10.12 -19.49
CA GLU A 88 -6.58 10.21 -20.64
C GLU A 88 -5.10 10.22 -20.24
N GLU A 89 -4.73 10.89 -19.16
CA GLU A 89 -3.33 10.98 -18.72
C GLU A 89 -2.85 9.68 -18.07
N VAL A 90 -3.73 8.95 -17.38
CA VAL A 90 -3.46 7.57 -16.91
C VAL A 90 -3.30 6.62 -18.10
N VAL A 91 -4.09 6.77 -19.16
CA VAL A 91 -3.94 5.96 -20.39
C VAL A 91 -2.63 6.27 -21.11
N THR A 92 -2.17 7.52 -21.05
CA THR A 92 -0.90 7.94 -21.68
C THR A 92 0.31 7.52 -20.84
N ALA A 93 0.26 7.66 -19.51
CA ALA A 93 1.30 7.19 -18.58
C ALA A 93 1.32 5.66 -18.42
N GLY A 94 0.19 4.99 -18.65
CA GLY A 94 0.04 3.54 -18.73
C GLY A 94 0.36 2.98 -20.12
N SER A 95 0.80 3.81 -21.07
CA SER A 95 1.38 3.35 -22.33
C SER A 95 2.80 2.85 -22.09
N TYR A 96 2.90 1.74 -21.35
CA TYR A 96 3.93 0.76 -21.60
C TYR A 96 3.81 0.41 -23.08
N GLY A 97 4.67 1.01 -23.90
CA GLY A 97 4.69 0.70 -25.33
C GLY A 97 4.76 -0.82 -25.51
N PRO A 98 4.38 -1.35 -26.68
CA PRO A 98 4.41 -2.80 -26.95
C PRO A 98 5.75 -3.47 -26.57
N SER A 99 6.85 -2.70 -26.53
CA SER A 99 8.16 -3.11 -26.01
C SER A 99 8.19 -3.48 -24.52
N ASP A 100 7.55 -2.71 -23.63
CA ASP A 100 7.61 -2.95 -22.18
C ASP A 100 6.69 -4.09 -21.74
N LEU A 101 5.54 -4.24 -22.43
CA LEU A 101 4.65 -5.37 -22.22
C LEU A 101 5.34 -6.69 -22.61
N ALA A 102 6.05 -6.71 -23.74
CA ALA A 102 6.83 -7.87 -24.17
C ALA A 102 7.95 -8.21 -23.17
N LEU A 103 8.68 -7.19 -22.67
CA LEU A 103 9.72 -7.38 -21.66
C LEU A 103 9.14 -7.94 -20.35
N THR A 104 8.00 -7.43 -19.90
CA THR A 104 7.31 -7.90 -18.68
C THR A 104 6.90 -9.36 -18.82
N GLN A 105 6.32 -9.75 -19.96
CA GLN A 105 5.96 -11.14 -20.25
C GLN A 105 7.18 -12.06 -20.28
N GLN A 106 8.29 -11.60 -20.84
CA GLN A 106 9.54 -12.37 -20.87
C GLN A 106 10.10 -12.60 -19.47
N LEU A 107 10.20 -11.55 -18.64
CA LEU A 107 10.67 -11.66 -17.25
C LEU A 107 9.77 -12.62 -16.45
N GLN A 108 8.46 -12.54 -16.66
CA GLN A 108 7.51 -13.42 -15.99
C GLN A 108 7.67 -14.89 -16.41
N ALA A 109 7.98 -15.15 -17.69
CA ALA A 109 8.28 -16.49 -18.17
C ALA A 109 9.60 -17.03 -17.60
N GLU A 110 10.62 -16.19 -17.45
CA GLU A 110 11.92 -16.60 -16.88
C GLU A 110 11.79 -17.00 -15.41
N GLU A 111 11.09 -16.19 -14.61
CA GLU A 111 10.79 -16.50 -13.20
C GLU A 111 9.97 -17.79 -13.07
N HIS A 112 8.97 -17.97 -13.94
CA HIS A 112 8.19 -19.21 -13.96
C HIS A 112 9.06 -20.44 -14.26
N ASN A 113 10.00 -20.34 -15.18
CA ASN A 113 10.93 -21.42 -15.50
C ASN A 113 11.88 -21.74 -14.34
N ARG A 114 12.40 -20.71 -13.64
CA ARG A 114 13.23 -20.89 -12.45
C ARG A 114 12.47 -21.62 -11.35
N ALA A 115 11.26 -21.16 -11.04
CA ALA A 115 10.41 -21.80 -10.04
C ALA A 115 10.12 -23.27 -10.39
N ARG A 116 9.84 -23.57 -11.66
CA ARG A 116 9.63 -24.96 -12.11
C ARG A 116 10.86 -25.83 -11.90
N TYR A 117 12.04 -25.32 -12.24
CA TYR A 117 13.29 -26.07 -12.06
C TYR A 117 13.58 -26.33 -10.57
N GLU A 118 13.37 -25.33 -9.71
CA GLU A 118 13.49 -25.49 -8.26
C GLU A 118 12.51 -26.52 -7.71
N TRP A 119 11.26 -26.51 -8.18
CA TRP A 119 10.25 -27.50 -7.80
C TRP A 119 10.66 -28.92 -8.22
N GLU A 120 11.16 -29.10 -9.44
CA GLU A 120 11.62 -30.41 -9.94
C GLU A 120 12.80 -30.93 -9.12
N LEU A 121 13.75 -30.07 -8.75
CA LEU A 121 14.85 -30.43 -7.86
C LEU A 121 14.36 -30.85 -6.47
N TYR A 122 13.46 -30.06 -5.88
CA TYR A 122 12.87 -30.36 -4.58
C TYR A 122 12.14 -31.71 -4.58
N GLU A 123 11.37 -31.98 -5.63
CA GLU A 123 10.63 -33.24 -5.78
C GLU A 123 11.57 -34.44 -5.93
N ARG A 124 12.67 -34.28 -6.66
CA ARG A 124 13.72 -35.32 -6.79
C ARG A 124 14.37 -35.61 -5.44
N ASP A 125 14.75 -34.58 -4.70
CA ASP A 125 15.39 -34.74 -3.39
C ASP A 125 14.43 -35.39 -2.38
N LEU A 126 13.15 -35.00 -2.42
CA LEU A 126 12.11 -35.62 -1.60
C LEU A 126 11.95 -37.12 -1.94
N GLY A 127 11.94 -37.47 -3.23
CA GLY A 127 11.88 -38.85 -3.70
C GLY A 127 13.10 -39.68 -3.24
N MET A 128 14.30 -39.12 -3.34
CA MET A 128 15.53 -39.76 -2.86
C MET A 128 15.51 -39.99 -1.35
N HIS A 129 15.10 -38.98 -0.57
CA HIS A 129 14.93 -39.13 0.88
C HIS A 129 13.89 -40.19 1.25
N GLN A 130 12.76 -40.25 0.55
CA GLN A 130 11.76 -41.30 0.77
C GLN A 130 12.33 -42.69 0.46
N ALA A 131 13.02 -42.85 -0.68
CA ALA A 131 13.64 -44.12 -1.07
C ALA A 131 14.72 -44.57 -0.06
N GLU A 132 15.58 -43.67 0.41
CA GLU A 132 16.55 -43.96 1.46
C GLU A 132 15.90 -44.42 2.77
N MET A 133 14.81 -43.75 3.16
CA MET A 133 14.04 -44.10 4.35
C MET A 133 13.38 -45.48 4.22
N MET A 134 12.86 -45.82 3.04
CA MET A 134 12.33 -47.16 2.75
C MET A 134 13.44 -48.21 2.79
N ALA A 135 14.59 -47.98 2.14
CA ALA A 135 15.72 -48.90 2.15
C ALA A 135 16.28 -49.14 3.57
N LYS A 136 16.32 -48.11 4.42
CA LYS A 136 16.70 -48.24 5.84
C LYS A 136 15.68 -49.06 6.64
N LYS A 137 14.37 -48.92 6.36
CA LYS A 137 13.33 -49.75 6.99
C LYS A 137 13.45 -51.22 6.58
N ASP A 138 13.69 -51.50 5.30
CA ASP A 138 13.84 -52.88 4.79
C ASP A 138 15.07 -53.57 5.39
N LYS A 139 16.21 -52.88 5.48
CA LYS A 139 17.42 -53.40 6.16
C LYS A 139 17.18 -53.70 7.64
N ARG A 140 16.38 -52.89 8.35
CA ARG A 140 16.02 -53.13 9.76
C ARG A 140 15.07 -54.32 9.93
N LYS A 141 14.20 -54.59 8.94
CA LYS A 141 13.29 -55.75 8.96
C LYS A 141 14.06 -57.05 8.74
N GLY A 142 14.92 -57.12 7.71
CA GLY A 142 15.75 -58.30 7.46
C GLY A 142 16.67 -58.67 8.63
N LYS A 143 17.23 -57.69 9.35
CA LYS A 143 18.07 -57.95 10.53
C LYS A 143 17.29 -58.55 11.71
N LYS A 144 15.97 -58.31 11.83
CA LYS A 144 15.13 -58.93 12.85
C LYS A 144 14.74 -60.36 12.48
N ASP A 145 14.56 -60.63 11.19
CA ASP A 145 14.22 -61.98 10.70
C ASP A 145 15.43 -62.95 10.77
N CYS A 146 16.68 -62.43 10.81
CA CYS A 146 17.90 -63.24 10.97
C CYS A 146 18.29 -63.55 12.44
N VAL A 147 17.50 -63.14 13.43
CA VAL A 147 17.75 -63.48 14.85
C VAL A 147 16.82 -64.62 15.26
N ILE A 148 17.10 -65.83 14.79
CA ILE A 148 16.57 -67.07 15.35
C ILE A 148 17.74 -68.05 15.48
N MET A 149 18.24 -68.21 16.71
CA MET A 149 18.99 -69.36 17.18
C MET A 149 18.91 -69.41 18.71
#